data_AF-A0A537Z3A3-F1
#
_entry.id   AF-A0A537Z3A3-F1
#
_cell.length_a   1.000
_cell.length_b   1.000
_cell.length_c   1.000
_cell.angle_alpha   90.00
_cell.angle_beta   90.00
_cell.angle_gamma   90.00
#
_symmetry.space_group_name_H-M   'P 1'
#
loop_
_entity.id
_entity.type
_entity.pdbx_description
1 polymer ?
#
loop_
_entity_poly.entity_id
_entity_poly.type
_entity_poly.pdbx_seq_one_letter_code
_entity_poly.pdbx_strand_id
1 'polypeptide(L)'
;MGTWWPIAVWLARAGPQVASPAVLGRVGRALRAPVVPVGVAAVLLAAIGPAAAAARIRSGFVSLSGLPSGTGSPHLQDQTALFLKHRFKPDLFGQPAESTESPRLGVTIRRDGFGVPDINGKTSYDVWFGAGYAMAQDRLFQLELFRRATTGHLAEILGKDYVAMDAQVRRDFYTRAELDAQLARLPAPLRARFQSITDGINAWIAETRSDPSKLPGEFPAVGDVPADWTPEDSAAIGVYLARTVPSDDGEELDNVRALRALGPRLFNRLLPLRTRGQVATIPRSSGLFPSQPGRTRKQEHAAFKRSQAFALSLPLPETNSANGGGGGTAAAARRLPLIGALGRHGGSNMWAIRRRGHSATFWNGPQLGFQIPELFIELELHGPGLDVRGTTAPGVPVIGIGHNAHVAWGLTSGLTDDDDLYAEQLAGPESYFFRGQRLDMSCHDEAIMYRSPPSDILGGHPPDSGTKTVRLCRTIHGPVQVRGGDVAYARRYAIWKHEIGTLVGLADVNSARSVKDVNRAAAKLTWNENLMAADDRGHIG
;
A
#
# COMPACT_ATOMS: atom_id res chain seq x y z
N MET A 1 32.48 40.65 13.73
CA MET A 1 32.03 41.06 12.38
C MET A 1 31.27 39.90 11.75
N GLY A 2 29.97 39.83 11.54
CA GLY A 2 28.75 40.46 12.05
C GLY A 2 27.62 39.45 11.74
N THR A 3 26.88 38.93 12.73
CA THR A 3 25.46 39.25 13.08
C THR A 3 24.49 39.11 11.90
N TRP A 4 23.40 38.32 11.89
CA TRP A 4 22.22 38.37 12.78
C TRP A 4 21.32 37.10 12.71
N TRP A 5 20.89 36.63 13.88
CA TRP A 5 19.55 36.09 14.22
C TRP A 5 18.73 37.31 14.75
N PRO A 6 17.40 37.32 15.01
CA PRO A 6 16.21 36.58 14.52
C PRO A 6 15.03 37.53 14.13
N ILE A 7 13.98 37.07 13.43
CA ILE A 7 12.63 37.69 13.50
C ILE A 7 11.58 36.58 13.53
N ALA A 8 11.24 36.16 14.75
CA ALA A 8 10.10 35.30 15.07
C ALA A 8 9.39 35.85 16.31
N VAL A 9 9.04 37.14 16.33
CA VAL A 9 8.14 37.76 17.33
C VAL A 9 7.49 39.02 16.73
N TRP A 10 6.51 38.91 15.82
CA TRP A 10 5.61 40.06 15.54
C TRP A 10 4.31 39.76 14.75
N LEU A 11 3.61 38.64 14.96
CA LEU A 11 2.22 38.51 14.43
C LEU A 11 1.29 37.81 15.42
N ALA A 12 1.37 38.21 16.69
CA ALA A 12 0.38 37.92 17.71
C ALA A 12 -0.01 39.23 18.39
N ARG A 13 -0.72 40.12 17.66
CA ARG A 13 -1.52 41.26 18.15
C ARG A 13 -2.00 42.11 16.96
N ALA A 14 -3.12 41.73 16.34
CA ALA A 14 -4.04 42.65 15.67
C ALA A 14 -5.33 41.88 15.33
N GLY A 15 -6.44 42.31 15.92
CA GLY A 15 -7.78 41.80 15.61
C GLY A 15 -8.28 42.25 14.23
N PRO A 16 -9.47 41.79 13.80
CA PRO A 16 -9.95 41.99 12.45
C PRO A 16 -10.52 43.40 12.30
N GLN A 17 -9.97 44.20 11.37
CA GLN A 17 -10.67 45.38 10.86
C GLN A 17 -10.66 45.43 9.34
N VAL A 18 -11.84 45.71 8.83
CA VAL A 18 -12.27 45.84 7.45
C VAL A 18 -11.80 47.18 6.89
N ALA A 19 -11.11 47.20 5.73
CA ALA A 19 -11.10 48.36 4.83
C ALA A 19 -10.56 48.04 3.42
N SER A 20 -11.45 48.23 2.43
CA SER A 20 -11.33 48.87 1.11
C SER A 20 -10.23 48.51 0.07
N PRO A 21 -10.60 48.30 -1.22
CA PRO A 21 -9.68 47.97 -2.30
C PRO A 21 -9.27 49.19 -3.13
N ALA A 22 -8.05 49.68 -2.96
CA ALA A 22 -7.31 50.41 -3.99
C ALA A 22 -5.90 50.63 -3.49
N VAL A 23 -4.90 50.11 -4.23
CA VAL A 23 -3.55 50.66 -4.43
C VAL A 23 -2.66 49.54 -5.01
N LEU A 24 -1.95 49.90 -6.08
CA LEU A 24 -0.85 49.18 -6.77
C LEU A 24 -1.21 48.19 -7.88
N GLY A 25 -1.39 48.78 -9.06
CA GLY A 25 -1.07 48.14 -10.32
C GLY A 25 0.43 48.02 -10.58
N ARG A 26 0.76 47.00 -11.38
CA ARG A 26 1.98 46.80 -12.20
C ARG A 26 3.30 46.52 -11.48
N VAL A 27 3.52 45.24 -11.14
CA VAL A 27 4.78 44.53 -11.44
C VAL A 27 4.46 43.06 -11.77
N GLY A 28 4.86 42.62 -12.97
CA GLY A 28 5.49 41.32 -13.22
C GLY A 28 4.69 40.04 -13.00
N ARG A 29 4.22 39.46 -14.12
CA ARG A 29 3.93 38.02 -14.26
C ARG A 29 5.09 37.16 -13.73
N ALA A 30 4.83 36.38 -12.69
CA ALA A 30 5.57 35.15 -12.39
C ALA A 30 4.69 34.21 -11.53
N LEU A 31 4.39 33.04 -12.08
CA LEU A 31 4.13 31.77 -11.41
C LEU A 31 3.34 31.80 -10.09
N ARG A 32 2.02 31.65 -10.17
CA ARG A 32 1.22 30.97 -9.14
C ARG A 32 0.79 29.62 -9.69
N ALA A 33 1.63 28.61 -9.54
CA ALA A 33 1.19 27.22 -9.64
C ALA A 33 0.71 26.80 -8.23
N PRO A 34 -0.49 26.24 -8.07
CA PRO A 34 -0.87 25.63 -6.81
C PRO A 34 -0.02 24.37 -6.60
N VAL A 35 0.67 24.31 -5.46
CA VAL A 35 1.31 23.08 -4.96
C VAL A 35 0.18 22.15 -4.53
N VAL A 36 0.00 21.05 -5.27
CA VAL A 36 -0.94 19.96 -4.95
C VAL A 36 -0.12 18.80 -4.39
N PRO A 37 -0.36 18.32 -3.16
CA PRO A 37 0.33 17.14 -2.64
C PRO A 37 -0.31 15.88 -3.24
N VAL A 38 0.50 14.97 -3.79
CA VAL A 38 0.06 13.63 -4.19
C VAL A 38 1.14 12.63 -3.81
N GLY A 39 0.78 11.66 -2.97
CA GLY A 39 1.58 10.48 -2.61
C GLY A 39 0.99 9.21 -3.22
N VAL A 40 1.82 8.17 -3.30
CA VAL A 40 1.67 6.90 -4.03
C VAL A 40 0.58 5.93 -3.52
N ALA A 41 -0.45 6.43 -2.84
CA ALA A 41 -1.62 5.61 -2.48
C ALA A 41 -2.64 5.40 -3.64
N ALA A 42 -2.29 5.76 -4.88
CA ALA A 42 -3.24 5.95 -5.98
C ALA A 42 -3.95 4.68 -6.48
N VAL A 43 -3.44 3.48 -6.20
CA VAL A 43 -4.08 2.22 -6.65
C VAL A 43 -5.27 1.80 -5.76
N LEU A 44 -5.48 2.48 -4.62
CA LEU A 44 -6.70 2.39 -3.79
C LEU A 44 -7.61 3.63 -3.89
N LEU A 45 -7.30 4.58 -4.79
CA LEU A 45 -7.75 5.98 -4.68
C LEU A 45 -8.64 6.49 -5.82
N ALA A 46 -9.12 5.63 -6.72
CA ALA A 46 -9.91 6.05 -7.89
C ALA A 46 -11.37 5.61 -7.82
N ALA A 47 -12.18 6.22 -6.94
CA ALA A 47 -13.64 6.21 -7.06
C ALA A 47 -14.25 7.41 -6.33
N ILE A 48 -14.74 8.40 -7.09
CA ILE A 48 -15.91 9.28 -6.86
C ILE A 48 -15.84 10.41 -7.91
N GLY A 49 -16.86 10.49 -8.77
CA GLY A 49 -17.00 11.52 -9.81
C GLY A 49 -17.34 12.93 -9.27
N PRO A 50 -17.28 13.96 -10.12
CA PRO A 50 -17.37 15.36 -9.71
C PRO A 50 -18.83 15.81 -9.57
N ALA A 51 -19.40 15.69 -8.37
CA ALA A 51 -20.66 16.36 -8.02
C ALA A 51 -20.78 16.63 -6.51
N ALA A 52 -19.80 17.32 -5.92
CA ALA A 52 -19.93 17.91 -4.58
C ALA A 52 -18.93 19.05 -4.39
N ALA A 53 -19.05 20.10 -5.21
CA ALA A 53 -18.25 21.31 -5.07
C ALA A 53 -18.76 22.18 -3.92
N ALA A 54 -18.56 21.76 -2.66
CA ALA A 54 -18.56 22.62 -1.46
C ALA A 54 -18.24 21.82 -0.16
N ALA A 55 -17.12 21.10 -0.10
CA ALA A 55 -16.59 20.65 1.20
C ALA A 55 -15.06 20.52 1.13
N ARG A 56 -14.37 21.21 2.04
CA ARG A 56 -12.90 21.24 2.12
C ARG A 56 -12.35 19.86 2.49
N ILE A 57 -11.32 19.46 1.74
CA ILE A 57 -10.31 18.40 1.97
C ILE A 57 -10.89 16.97 2.08
N ARG A 58 -10.81 16.22 0.97
CA ARG A 58 -11.01 14.77 0.92
C ARG A 58 -9.91 14.16 0.04
N SER A 59 -9.14 13.22 0.59
CA SER A 59 -8.37 12.23 -0.18
C SER A 59 -8.55 10.86 0.47
N GLY A 60 -9.20 9.93 -0.24
CA GLY A 60 -8.60 8.61 -0.49
C GLY A 60 -8.87 7.40 0.39
N PHE A 61 -9.88 7.38 1.26
CA PHE A 61 -10.79 6.24 1.50
C PHE A 61 -12.03 6.84 2.18
N VAL A 62 -13.17 6.19 2.04
CA VAL A 62 -14.49 6.81 2.28
C VAL A 62 -14.67 7.16 3.75
N SER A 63 -14.43 8.42 4.14
CA SER A 63 -15.28 9.04 5.16
C SER A 63 -16.68 9.05 4.55
N LEU A 64 -17.51 8.06 4.88
CA LEU A 64 -18.92 8.03 4.50
C LEU A 64 -19.54 9.27 5.14
N SER A 65 -19.82 10.29 4.33
CA SER A 65 -20.42 11.54 4.80
C SER A 65 -21.75 11.19 5.46
N GLY A 66 -21.87 11.40 6.77
CA GLY A 66 -23.09 11.10 7.53
C GLY A 66 -23.06 9.85 8.40
N LEU A 67 -21.97 9.07 8.43
CA LEU A 67 -21.80 8.04 9.46
C LEU A 67 -21.20 8.65 10.74
N PRO A 68 -21.88 8.55 11.91
CA PRO A 68 -21.27 8.87 13.19
C PRO A 68 -20.20 7.82 13.49
N SER A 69 -18.92 8.21 13.54
CA SER A 69 -17.75 7.42 14.01
C SER A 69 -17.96 5.89 13.98
N GLY A 70 -18.10 5.32 12.77
CA GLY A 70 -18.72 4.01 12.58
C GLY A 70 -17.84 2.79 12.83
N THR A 71 -16.52 2.95 12.93
CA THR A 71 -15.60 1.82 12.69
C THR A 71 -15.31 0.97 13.92
N GLY A 72 -16.13 1.05 14.97
CA GLY A 72 -15.97 0.30 16.23
C GLY A 72 -14.97 0.91 17.24
N SER A 73 -13.90 1.58 16.78
CA SER A 73 -12.92 2.23 17.67
C SER A 73 -13.20 3.72 17.89
N PRO A 74 -13.30 4.21 19.15
CA PRO A 74 -13.44 5.64 19.42
C PRO A 74 -12.13 6.43 19.19
N HIS A 75 -10.99 5.75 19.06
CA HIS A 75 -9.66 6.36 19.03
C HIS A 75 -9.10 6.64 17.61
N LEU A 76 -9.94 6.56 16.57
CA LEU A 76 -9.49 6.71 15.18
C LEU A 76 -8.79 8.05 14.87
N GLN A 77 -9.16 9.12 15.58
CA GLN A 77 -8.75 10.49 15.24
C GLN A 77 -7.87 11.14 16.30
N ASP A 78 -7.58 10.47 17.41
CA ASP A 78 -6.96 11.08 18.59
C ASP A 78 -5.56 11.65 18.33
N GLN A 79 -4.86 11.06 17.36
CA GLN A 79 -3.53 11.50 16.96
C GLN A 79 -3.55 12.66 15.96
N THR A 80 -4.70 13.00 15.36
CA THR A 80 -4.84 14.07 14.36
C THR A 80 -4.42 15.42 14.94
N ALA A 81 -4.91 15.75 16.13
CA ALA A 81 -4.61 17.01 16.78
C ALA A 81 -3.13 17.11 17.21
N LEU A 82 -2.51 15.97 17.56
CA LEU A 82 -1.08 15.92 17.87
C LEU A 82 -0.26 16.20 16.62
N PHE A 83 -0.55 15.50 15.53
CA PHE A 83 0.11 15.67 14.25
C PHE A 83 0.03 17.12 13.74
N LEU A 84 -1.17 17.72 13.70
CA LEU A 84 -1.38 19.11 13.26
C LEU A 84 -0.63 20.13 14.12
N LYS A 85 -0.33 19.80 15.38
CA LYS A 85 0.40 20.64 16.33
C LYS A 85 1.88 20.26 16.45
N HIS A 86 2.39 19.37 15.61
CA HIS A 86 3.76 18.83 15.68
C HIS A 86 4.10 18.26 17.07
N ARG A 87 3.13 17.57 17.68
CA ARG A 87 3.30 16.82 18.93
C ARG A 87 3.27 15.33 18.62
N PHE A 88 3.87 14.55 19.51
CA PHE A 88 3.98 13.11 19.40
C PHE A 88 3.48 12.48 20.69
N LYS A 89 2.81 11.33 20.58
CA LYS A 89 2.56 10.48 21.74
C LYS A 89 3.84 9.67 22.05
N PRO A 90 4.05 9.26 23.32
CA PRO A 90 5.10 8.30 23.63
C PRO A 90 4.92 7.01 22.83
N ASP A 91 6.02 6.44 22.34
CA ASP A 91 6.06 5.12 21.70
C ASP A 91 6.86 4.13 22.56
N LEU A 92 6.65 4.19 23.88
CA LEU A 92 7.30 3.31 24.85
C LEU A 92 6.37 2.15 25.20
N PHE A 93 6.96 1.02 25.61
CA PHE A 93 6.21 -0.10 26.18
C PHE A 93 5.45 0.27 27.46
N GLY A 94 4.39 -0.49 27.75
CA GLY A 94 3.68 -0.43 29.03
C GLY A 94 3.02 0.91 29.32
N GLN A 95 2.43 1.54 28.30
CA GLN A 95 1.62 2.75 28.51
C GLN A 95 0.49 2.48 29.54
N PRO A 96 0.12 3.46 30.38
CA PRO A 96 -0.97 3.28 31.34
C PRO A 96 -2.26 2.84 30.66
N ALA A 97 -2.82 1.73 31.14
CA ALA A 97 -4.05 1.17 30.61
C ALA A 97 -5.28 1.92 31.14
N GLU A 98 -6.20 2.27 30.26
CA GLU A 98 -7.54 2.79 30.60
C GLU A 98 -8.58 1.66 30.66
N SER A 99 -8.34 0.56 29.95
CA SER A 99 -9.19 -0.63 29.99
C SER A 99 -8.36 -1.92 29.96
N THR A 100 -8.97 -3.01 30.43
CA THR A 100 -8.37 -4.35 30.42
C THR A 100 -9.46 -5.39 30.19
N GLU A 101 -9.20 -6.33 29.29
CA GLU A 101 -10.09 -7.45 28.99
C GLU A 101 -9.30 -8.76 28.86
N SER A 102 -10.02 -9.88 28.87
CA SER A 102 -9.44 -11.21 28.76
C SER A 102 -10.39 -12.10 27.93
N PRO A 103 -10.31 -12.06 26.60
CA PRO A 103 -11.27 -12.74 25.71
C PRO A 103 -11.21 -14.27 25.84
N ARG A 104 -10.11 -14.80 26.38
CA ARG A 104 -9.95 -16.21 26.73
C ARG A 104 -8.91 -16.39 27.82
N LEU A 105 -8.89 -17.59 28.42
CA LEU A 105 -7.82 -17.98 29.34
C LEU A 105 -6.45 -17.89 28.65
N GLY A 106 -5.52 -17.17 29.27
CA GLY A 106 -4.15 -17.01 28.77
C GLY A 106 -3.90 -15.77 27.92
N VAL A 107 -4.95 -14.98 27.64
CA VAL A 107 -4.87 -13.73 26.88
C VAL A 107 -5.35 -12.57 27.75
N THR A 108 -4.56 -11.51 27.85
CA THR A 108 -4.96 -10.23 28.43
C THR A 108 -4.69 -9.13 27.43
N ILE A 109 -5.69 -8.29 27.15
CA ILE A 109 -5.55 -7.11 26.28
C ILE A 109 -5.77 -5.89 27.17
N ARG A 110 -4.78 -5.00 27.20
CA ARG A 110 -4.85 -3.69 27.85
C ARG A 110 -4.88 -2.62 26.77
N ARG A 111 -5.66 -1.55 26.93
CA ARG A 111 -5.66 -0.43 25.98
C ARG A 111 -5.23 0.84 26.65
N ASP A 112 -4.29 1.55 26.03
CA ASP A 112 -3.87 2.87 26.50
C ASP A 112 -4.89 3.96 26.13
N GLY A 113 -4.64 5.20 26.57
CA GLY A 113 -5.53 6.34 26.28
C GLY A 113 -5.60 6.77 24.80
N PHE A 114 -4.86 6.13 23.90
CA PHE A 114 -5.00 6.25 22.45
C PHE A 114 -5.62 4.99 21.82
N GLY A 115 -6.12 4.07 22.64
CA GLY A 115 -6.74 2.82 22.21
C GLY A 115 -5.75 1.76 21.73
N VAL A 116 -4.43 1.97 21.86
CA VAL A 116 -3.43 1.01 21.38
C VAL A 116 -3.50 -0.26 22.23
N PRO A 117 -3.76 -1.44 21.63
CA PRO A 117 -3.80 -2.68 22.37
C PRO A 117 -2.39 -3.19 22.70
N ASP A 118 -2.19 -3.43 23.99
CA ASP A 118 -1.10 -4.17 24.60
C ASP A 118 -1.58 -5.58 24.94
N ILE A 119 -1.13 -6.55 24.16
CA ILE A 119 -1.55 -7.94 24.22
C ILE A 119 -0.50 -8.78 24.94
N ASN A 120 -0.90 -9.38 26.06
CA ASN A 120 -0.10 -10.33 26.82
C ASN A 120 -0.65 -11.75 26.65
N GLY A 121 0.19 -12.67 26.17
CA GLY A 121 -0.15 -14.07 25.93
C GLY A 121 0.81 -15.05 26.58
N LYS A 122 0.31 -16.18 27.09
CA LYS A 122 1.15 -17.25 27.67
C LYS A 122 1.89 -18.08 26.62
N THR A 123 1.38 -18.13 25.40
CA THR A 123 1.96 -18.84 24.26
C THR A 123 1.97 -17.94 23.03
N SER A 124 2.75 -18.32 22.00
CA SER A 124 2.67 -17.61 20.70
C SER A 124 1.27 -17.63 20.11
N TYR A 125 0.48 -18.68 20.37
CA TYR A 125 -0.91 -18.73 19.93
C TYR A 125 -1.74 -17.65 20.62
N ASP A 126 -1.62 -17.53 21.94
CA ASP A 126 -2.38 -16.55 22.74
C ASP A 126 -2.09 -15.11 22.31
N VAL A 127 -0.82 -14.79 22.01
CA VAL A 127 -0.42 -13.44 21.56
C VAL A 127 -1.09 -13.09 20.23
N TRP A 128 -0.97 -13.95 19.22
CA TRP A 128 -1.52 -13.66 17.88
C TRP A 128 -3.04 -13.81 17.83
N PHE A 129 -3.64 -14.66 18.67
CA PHE A 129 -5.08 -14.68 18.91
C PHE A 129 -5.54 -13.34 19.49
N GLY A 130 -4.89 -12.85 20.55
CA GLY A 130 -5.24 -11.57 21.16
C GLY A 130 -5.07 -10.40 20.19
N ALA A 131 -4.02 -10.41 19.37
CA ALA A 131 -3.81 -9.43 18.31
C ALA A 131 -4.96 -9.44 17.28
N GLY A 132 -5.37 -10.62 16.80
CA GLY A 132 -6.48 -10.74 15.85
C GLY A 132 -7.82 -10.29 16.44
N TYR A 133 -8.08 -10.65 17.70
CA TYR A 133 -9.28 -10.23 18.41
C TYR A 133 -9.32 -8.69 18.59
N ALA A 134 -8.24 -8.08 19.06
CA ALA A 134 -8.12 -6.64 19.22
C ALA A 134 -8.27 -5.89 17.89
N MET A 135 -7.61 -6.38 16.82
CA MET A 135 -7.76 -5.81 15.48
C MET A 135 -9.21 -5.85 15.01
N ALA A 136 -9.93 -6.95 15.24
CA ALA A 136 -11.32 -7.07 14.84
C ALA A 136 -12.22 -6.13 15.65
N GLN A 137 -12.04 -6.01 16.97
CA GLN A 137 -12.74 -5.00 17.77
C GLN A 137 -12.58 -3.59 17.19
N ASP A 138 -11.35 -3.22 16.82
CA ASP A 138 -11.06 -1.86 16.40
C ASP A 138 -11.37 -1.58 14.93
N ARG A 139 -11.26 -2.60 14.07
CA ARG A 139 -11.12 -2.46 12.61
C ARG A 139 -11.87 -3.53 11.79
N LEU A 140 -12.90 -4.21 12.34
CA LEU A 140 -13.59 -5.31 11.62
C LEU A 140 -14.08 -4.93 10.21
N PHE A 141 -14.67 -3.76 10.01
CA PHE A 141 -15.09 -3.34 8.67
C PHE A 141 -13.91 -3.02 7.74
N GLN A 142 -12.78 -2.53 8.29
CA GLN A 142 -11.55 -2.34 7.51
C GLN A 142 -10.95 -3.69 7.08
N LEU A 143 -10.98 -4.71 7.96
CA LEU A 143 -10.57 -6.08 7.62
C LEU A 143 -11.43 -6.63 6.47
N GLU A 144 -12.75 -6.42 6.52
CA GLU A 144 -13.67 -6.82 5.45
C GLU A 144 -13.32 -6.14 4.11
N LEU A 145 -13.09 -4.82 4.14
CA LEU A 145 -12.69 -4.07 2.96
C LEU A 145 -11.35 -4.56 2.40
N PHE A 146 -10.37 -4.86 3.26
CA PHE A 146 -9.07 -5.38 2.85
C PHE A 146 -9.20 -6.78 2.23
N ARG A 147 -9.99 -7.68 2.84
CA ARG A 147 -10.28 -8.99 2.25
C ARG A 147 -10.87 -8.83 0.86
N ARG A 148 -11.92 -8.03 0.71
CA ARG A 148 -12.61 -7.83 -0.58
C ARG A 148 -11.72 -7.15 -1.62
N ALA A 149 -10.95 -6.15 -1.22
CA ALA A 149 -10.03 -5.43 -2.11
C ALA A 149 -8.90 -6.34 -2.63
N THR A 150 -8.42 -7.27 -1.80
CA THR A 150 -7.28 -8.13 -2.14
C THR A 150 -7.68 -9.46 -2.78
N THR A 151 -8.97 -9.79 -2.76
CA THR A 151 -9.55 -10.98 -3.42
C THR A 151 -10.45 -10.64 -4.61
N GLY A 152 -10.80 -9.36 -4.81
CA GLY A 152 -11.61 -8.88 -5.93
C GLY A 152 -13.10 -9.15 -5.73
N HIS A 153 -13.65 -8.65 -4.61
CA HIS A 153 -15.06 -8.77 -4.22
C HIS A 153 -15.64 -7.44 -3.67
N LEU A 154 -15.05 -6.29 -4.01
CA LEU A 154 -15.57 -4.98 -3.57
C LEU A 154 -16.89 -4.63 -4.25
N ALA A 155 -17.08 -5.03 -5.51
CA ALA A 155 -18.29 -4.71 -6.27
C ALA A 155 -19.56 -5.30 -5.64
N GLU A 156 -19.43 -6.38 -4.87
CA GLU A 156 -20.51 -7.04 -4.15
C GLU A 156 -21.12 -6.17 -3.03
N ILE A 157 -20.42 -5.14 -2.57
CA ILE A 157 -20.91 -4.23 -1.52
C ILE A 157 -20.83 -2.76 -1.93
N LEU A 158 -20.03 -2.39 -2.93
CA LEU A 158 -19.86 -1.02 -3.42
C LEU A 158 -20.44 -0.77 -4.82
N GLY A 159 -20.98 -1.80 -5.47
CA GLY A 159 -21.67 -1.69 -6.75
C GLY A 159 -20.78 -1.80 -7.99
N LYS A 160 -21.42 -1.64 -9.16
CA LYS A 160 -20.86 -1.96 -10.48
C LYS A 160 -19.57 -1.22 -10.85
N ASP A 161 -19.33 -0.05 -10.27
CA ASP A 161 -18.16 0.78 -10.58
C ASP A 161 -16.86 0.09 -10.14
N TYR A 162 -16.95 -0.87 -9.20
CA TYR A 162 -15.81 -1.64 -8.71
C TYR A 162 -15.55 -2.94 -9.49
N VAL A 163 -16.40 -3.29 -10.47
CA VAL A 163 -16.24 -4.54 -11.24
C VAL A 163 -14.91 -4.58 -12.00
N ALA A 164 -14.42 -3.44 -12.49
CA ALA A 164 -13.12 -3.37 -13.15
C ALA A 164 -11.96 -3.63 -12.17
N MET A 165 -12.07 -3.14 -10.94
CA MET A 165 -11.10 -3.37 -9.88
C MET A 165 -11.09 -4.85 -9.46
N ASP A 166 -12.27 -5.43 -9.25
CA ASP A 166 -12.40 -6.85 -8.91
C ASP A 166 -11.81 -7.76 -10.00
N ALA A 167 -12.12 -7.47 -11.27
CA ALA A 167 -11.54 -8.19 -12.40
C ALA A 167 -10.01 -8.04 -12.47
N GLN A 168 -9.49 -6.85 -12.18
CA GLN A 168 -8.04 -6.61 -12.10
C GLN A 168 -7.40 -7.43 -10.98
N VAL A 169 -7.99 -7.45 -9.79
CA VAL A 169 -7.44 -8.18 -8.65
C VAL A 169 -7.42 -9.68 -8.93
N ARG A 170 -8.53 -10.24 -9.45
CA ARG A 170 -8.60 -11.66 -9.82
C ARG A 170 -7.66 -12.02 -10.98
N ARG A 171 -7.35 -11.07 -11.86
CA ARG A 171 -6.36 -11.24 -12.93
C ARG A 171 -4.93 -11.26 -12.36
N ASP A 172 -4.59 -10.27 -11.55
CA ASP A 172 -3.21 -9.96 -11.19
C ASP A 172 -2.72 -10.70 -9.95
N PHE A 173 -3.61 -11.08 -9.05
CA PHE A 173 -3.29 -11.75 -7.79
C PHE A 173 -3.62 -13.25 -7.84
N TYR A 174 -3.62 -13.90 -6.68
CA TYR A 174 -3.65 -15.33 -6.54
C TYR A 174 -5.05 -15.86 -6.27
N THR A 175 -5.33 -17.05 -6.80
CA THR A 175 -6.50 -17.80 -6.35
C THR A 175 -6.30 -18.28 -4.92
N ARG A 176 -7.39 -18.66 -4.25
CA ARG A 176 -7.33 -19.21 -2.89
C ARG A 176 -6.42 -20.44 -2.78
N ALA A 177 -6.45 -21.34 -3.77
CA ALA A 177 -5.56 -22.49 -3.82
C ALA A 177 -4.08 -22.09 -3.99
N GLU A 178 -3.79 -21.02 -4.74
CA GLU A 178 -2.43 -20.50 -4.87
C GLU A 178 -1.94 -19.81 -3.58
N LEU A 179 -2.83 -19.19 -2.80
CA LEU A 179 -2.53 -18.64 -1.48
C LEU A 179 -2.30 -19.74 -0.43
N ASP A 180 -3.12 -20.79 -0.42
CA ASP A 180 -2.92 -21.96 0.44
C ASP A 180 -1.57 -22.64 0.16
N ALA A 181 -1.23 -22.87 -1.11
CA ALA A 181 0.08 -23.40 -1.49
C ALA A 181 1.25 -22.47 -1.11
N GLN A 182 1.02 -21.17 -1.00
CA GLN A 182 1.99 -20.20 -0.48
C GLN A 182 2.14 -20.31 1.04
N LEU A 183 1.04 -20.34 1.78
CA LEU A 183 1.03 -20.53 3.23
C LEU A 183 1.69 -21.86 3.64
N ALA A 184 1.44 -22.93 2.88
CA ALA A 184 2.02 -24.24 3.13
C ALA A 184 3.56 -24.25 3.10
N ARG A 185 4.18 -23.34 2.33
CA ARG A 185 5.65 -23.18 2.21
C ARG A 185 6.28 -22.37 3.34
N LEU A 186 5.49 -21.68 4.15
CA LEU A 186 6.01 -20.90 5.27
C LEU A 186 6.56 -21.83 6.38
N PRO A 187 7.58 -21.37 7.14
CA PRO A 187 8.02 -22.06 8.35
C PRO A 187 6.84 -22.28 9.31
N ALA A 188 6.78 -23.46 9.93
CA ALA A 188 5.67 -23.86 10.79
C ALA A 188 5.30 -22.83 11.88
N PRO A 189 6.25 -22.17 12.57
CA PRO A 189 5.91 -21.13 13.54
C PRO A 189 5.19 -19.93 12.92
N LEU A 190 5.61 -19.47 11.74
CA LEU A 190 4.95 -18.34 11.06
C LEU A 190 3.59 -18.75 10.50
N ARG A 191 3.50 -19.93 9.88
CA ARG A 191 2.21 -20.48 9.41
C ARG A 191 1.19 -20.60 10.54
N ALA A 192 1.63 -21.00 11.74
CA ALA A 192 0.76 -21.05 12.92
C ALA A 192 0.22 -19.67 13.32
N ARG A 193 0.99 -18.57 13.13
CA ARG A 193 0.51 -17.21 13.43
C ARG A 193 -0.68 -16.80 12.57
N PHE A 194 -0.71 -17.21 11.29
CA PHE A 194 -1.88 -16.99 10.42
C PHE A 194 -3.13 -17.65 10.99
N GLN A 195 -3.03 -18.89 11.47
CA GLN A 195 -4.16 -19.53 12.13
C GLN A 195 -4.56 -18.81 13.42
N SER A 196 -3.59 -18.43 14.26
CA SER A 196 -3.86 -17.75 15.52
C SER A 196 -4.58 -16.42 15.34
N ILE A 197 -4.14 -15.58 14.39
CA ILE A 197 -4.80 -14.29 14.12
C ILE A 197 -6.20 -14.49 13.54
N THR A 198 -6.38 -15.50 12.67
CA THR A 198 -7.69 -15.89 12.14
C THR A 198 -8.65 -16.29 13.26
N ASP A 199 -8.21 -17.13 14.20
CA ASP A 199 -9.04 -17.57 15.33
C ASP A 199 -9.47 -16.38 16.21
N GLY A 200 -8.57 -15.41 16.43
CA GLY A 200 -8.87 -14.18 17.18
C GLY A 200 -9.91 -13.31 16.49
N ILE A 201 -9.75 -13.08 15.18
CA ILE A 201 -10.71 -12.32 14.37
C ILE A 201 -12.08 -13.01 14.40
N ASN A 202 -12.11 -14.33 14.20
CA ASN A 202 -13.35 -15.11 14.20
C ASN A 202 -14.05 -15.15 15.56
N ALA A 203 -13.30 -15.07 16.67
CA ALA A 203 -13.88 -14.95 17.99
C ALA A 203 -14.67 -13.63 18.14
N TRP A 204 -14.13 -12.50 17.68
CA TRP A 204 -14.88 -11.24 17.67
C TRP A 204 -16.08 -11.29 16.71
N ILE A 205 -15.92 -11.86 15.52
CA ILE A 205 -17.03 -12.06 14.57
C ILE A 205 -18.17 -12.84 15.23
N ALA A 206 -17.86 -13.91 15.97
CA ALA A 206 -18.86 -14.71 16.70
C ALA A 206 -19.59 -13.86 17.76
N GLU A 207 -18.90 -12.92 18.43
CA GLU A 207 -19.54 -11.97 19.33
C GLU A 207 -20.48 -11.02 18.62
N THR A 208 -20.11 -10.46 17.47
CA THR A 208 -21.01 -9.58 16.70
C THR A 208 -22.29 -10.28 16.23
N ARG A 209 -22.21 -11.60 15.97
CA ARG A 209 -23.37 -12.44 15.64
C ARG A 209 -24.27 -12.69 16.84
N SER A 210 -23.68 -12.81 18.03
CA SER A 210 -24.42 -13.08 19.28
C SER A 210 -25.01 -11.81 19.88
N ASP A 211 -24.35 -10.67 19.66
CA ASP A 211 -24.73 -9.35 20.13
C ASP A 211 -24.58 -8.33 18.97
N PRO A 212 -25.67 -8.06 18.23
CA PRO A 212 -25.65 -7.13 17.11
C PRO A 212 -25.23 -5.70 17.47
N SER A 213 -25.23 -5.30 18.76
CA SER A 213 -24.74 -3.98 19.18
C SER A 213 -23.23 -3.82 19.01
N LYS A 214 -22.49 -4.93 18.88
CA LYS A 214 -21.05 -4.98 18.60
C LYS A 214 -20.72 -4.94 17.11
N LEU A 215 -21.72 -5.09 16.24
CA LEU A 215 -21.52 -5.05 14.79
C LEU A 215 -21.22 -3.61 14.36
N PRO A 216 -20.11 -3.33 13.65
CA PRO A 216 -19.83 -1.99 13.14
C PRO A 216 -20.97 -1.49 12.24
N GLY A 217 -21.30 -0.20 12.35
CA GLY A 217 -22.45 0.39 11.68
C GLY A 217 -22.34 0.39 10.15
N GLU A 218 -21.14 0.21 9.60
CA GLU A 218 -20.92 0.11 8.17
C GLU A 218 -21.51 -1.17 7.55
N PHE A 219 -21.49 -2.30 8.25
CA PHE A 219 -22.07 -3.56 7.75
C PHE A 219 -23.56 -3.43 7.40
N PRO A 220 -24.46 -3.01 8.32
CA PRO A 220 -25.85 -2.80 7.97
C PRO A 220 -26.02 -1.66 6.94
N ALA A 221 -25.13 -0.65 6.92
CA ALA A 221 -25.19 0.42 5.93
C ALA A 221 -24.95 -0.06 4.49
N VAL A 222 -24.08 -1.05 4.30
CA VAL A 222 -23.84 -1.69 2.98
C VAL A 222 -24.71 -2.93 2.76
N GLY A 223 -25.56 -3.31 3.72
CA GLY A 223 -26.43 -4.48 3.63
C GLY A 223 -25.66 -5.80 3.67
N ASP A 224 -24.57 -5.85 4.44
CA ASP A 224 -23.68 -7.01 4.55
C ASP A 224 -23.50 -7.46 6.00
N VAL A 225 -22.92 -8.64 6.19
CA VAL A 225 -22.54 -9.19 7.51
C VAL A 225 -21.15 -9.85 7.42
N PRO A 226 -20.36 -9.86 8.50
CA PRO A 226 -19.03 -10.44 8.47
C PRO A 226 -19.07 -11.97 8.26
N ALA A 227 -18.49 -12.43 7.17
CA ALA A 227 -18.20 -13.85 6.95
C ALA A 227 -16.96 -14.29 7.75
N ASP A 228 -16.83 -15.59 8.00
CA ASP A 228 -15.67 -16.15 8.70
C ASP A 228 -14.37 -15.78 7.99
N TRP A 229 -13.40 -15.33 8.79
CA TRP A 229 -12.04 -15.04 8.36
C TRP A 229 -11.24 -16.33 8.17
N THR A 230 -10.31 -16.32 7.23
CA THR A 230 -9.50 -17.48 6.85
C THR A 230 -8.02 -17.09 6.77
N PRO A 231 -7.08 -18.03 6.94
CA PRO A 231 -5.65 -17.72 6.80
C PRO A 231 -5.30 -17.11 5.45
N GLU A 232 -6.02 -17.50 4.39
CA GLU A 232 -5.85 -17.00 3.04
C GLU A 232 -6.23 -15.52 2.91
N ASP A 233 -7.21 -15.03 3.69
CA ASP A 233 -7.58 -13.60 3.69
C ASP A 233 -6.40 -12.76 4.21
N SER A 234 -5.81 -13.17 5.33
CA SER A 234 -4.58 -12.58 5.85
C SER A 234 -3.40 -12.67 4.87
N ALA A 235 -3.28 -13.81 4.15
CA ALA A 235 -2.25 -14.00 3.15
C ALA A 235 -2.45 -13.08 1.94
N ALA A 236 -3.69 -12.90 1.47
CA ALA A 236 -4.03 -12.01 0.37
C ALA A 236 -3.61 -10.57 0.67
N ILE A 237 -3.87 -10.10 1.91
CA ILE A 237 -3.43 -8.78 2.38
C ILE A 237 -1.90 -8.68 2.42
N GLY A 238 -1.23 -9.69 2.97
CA GLY A 238 0.23 -9.74 3.00
C GLY A 238 0.86 -9.70 1.61
N VAL A 239 0.34 -10.49 0.66
CA VAL A 239 0.78 -10.49 -0.75
C VAL A 239 0.53 -9.13 -1.40
N TYR A 240 -0.65 -8.55 -1.18
CA TYR A 240 -1.00 -7.26 -1.76
C TYR A 240 -0.02 -6.18 -1.31
N LEU A 241 0.26 -6.08 -0.01
CA LEU A 241 1.22 -5.11 0.52
C LEU A 241 2.63 -5.36 0.00
N ALA A 242 3.07 -6.62 0.02
CA ALA A 242 4.39 -7.02 -0.44
C ALA A 242 4.66 -6.70 -1.92
N ARG A 243 3.59 -6.64 -2.74
CA ARG A 243 3.69 -6.32 -4.17
C ARG A 243 3.43 -4.85 -4.49
N THR A 244 2.57 -4.16 -3.74
CA THR A 244 2.10 -2.81 -4.15
C THR A 244 2.82 -1.66 -3.48
N VAL A 245 3.26 -1.82 -2.23
CA VAL A 245 3.95 -0.76 -1.47
C VAL A 245 5.38 -0.48 -1.98
N PRO A 246 6.16 -1.51 -2.39
CA PRO A 246 7.58 -1.29 -2.63
C PRO A 246 7.91 -1.13 -4.13
N SER A 247 6.98 -1.51 -5.00
CA SER A 247 7.03 -1.46 -6.46
C SER A 247 6.77 -0.06 -7.07
N ASP A 248 7.37 0.21 -8.23
CA ASP A 248 7.11 1.38 -9.10
C ASP A 248 6.67 0.87 -10.49
N ASP A 249 5.58 0.10 -10.49
CA ASP A 249 5.19 -0.78 -11.60
C ASP A 249 4.10 -0.15 -12.49
N GLY A 250 3.79 -0.80 -13.62
CA GLY A 250 2.52 -0.56 -14.34
C GLY A 250 2.57 0.40 -15.52
N GLU A 251 3.60 1.23 -15.61
CA GLU A 251 3.60 2.42 -16.48
C GLU A 251 4.18 2.16 -17.88
N GLU A 252 4.54 0.94 -18.27
CA GLU A 252 5.29 0.70 -19.51
C GLU A 252 4.50 1.11 -20.75
N LEU A 253 3.22 0.74 -20.85
CA LEU A 253 2.37 1.13 -21.97
C LEU A 253 2.10 2.64 -21.99
N ASP A 254 1.97 3.26 -20.83
CA ASP A 254 1.80 4.71 -20.71
C ASP A 254 3.09 5.46 -21.05
N ASN A 255 4.25 4.91 -20.71
CA ASN A 255 5.55 5.37 -21.16
C ASN A 255 5.69 5.27 -22.68
N VAL A 256 5.22 4.18 -23.31
CA VAL A 256 5.19 4.09 -24.79
C VAL A 256 4.24 5.12 -25.41
N ARG A 257 3.04 5.33 -24.84
CA ARG A 257 2.10 6.37 -25.27
C ARG A 257 2.72 7.76 -25.16
N ALA A 258 3.37 8.05 -24.02
CA ALA A 258 4.05 9.32 -23.78
C ALA A 258 5.22 9.52 -24.74
N LEU A 259 6.02 8.49 -24.97
CA LEU A 259 7.11 8.51 -25.94
C LEU A 259 6.61 8.82 -27.36
N ARG A 260 5.50 8.22 -27.80
CA ARG A 260 4.89 8.50 -29.12
C ARG A 260 4.33 9.92 -29.21
N ALA A 261 3.67 10.40 -28.15
CA ALA A 261 3.04 11.71 -28.13
C ALA A 261 4.05 12.86 -28.03
N LEU A 262 5.10 12.71 -27.23
CA LEU A 262 6.09 13.75 -26.94
C LEU A 262 7.29 13.69 -27.90
N GLY A 263 7.55 12.52 -28.48
CA GLY A 263 8.76 12.22 -29.23
C GLY A 263 9.99 11.98 -28.32
N PRO A 264 11.02 11.26 -28.83
CA PRO A 264 12.19 10.86 -28.05
C PRO A 264 12.91 11.99 -27.31
N ARG A 265 13.02 13.17 -27.93
CA ARG A 265 13.78 14.29 -27.34
C ARG A 265 13.13 14.83 -26.07
N LEU A 266 11.82 15.04 -26.09
CA LEU A 266 11.10 15.58 -24.94
C LEU A 266 10.89 14.50 -23.88
N PHE A 267 10.55 13.27 -24.27
CA PHE A 267 10.45 12.13 -23.36
C PHE A 267 11.73 11.95 -22.53
N ASN A 268 12.89 11.87 -23.20
CA ASN A 268 14.19 11.70 -22.52
C ASN A 268 14.60 12.90 -21.64
N ARG A 269 14.00 14.08 -21.86
CA ARG A 269 14.23 15.26 -21.02
C ARG A 269 13.39 15.21 -19.74
N LEU A 270 12.19 14.63 -19.80
CA LEU A 270 11.29 14.47 -18.65
C LEU A 270 11.66 13.24 -17.81
N LEU A 271 11.98 12.12 -18.46
CA LEU A 271 12.43 10.87 -17.84
C LEU A 271 13.86 10.54 -18.31
N PRO A 272 14.88 11.22 -17.78
CA PRO A 272 16.25 10.96 -18.18
C PRO A 272 16.73 9.62 -17.64
N LEU A 273 17.49 8.87 -18.46
CA LEU A 273 18.20 7.64 -18.03
C LEU A 273 19.06 7.82 -16.77
N ARG A 274 19.54 9.04 -16.53
CA ARG A 274 20.34 9.39 -15.35
C ARG A 274 19.97 10.79 -14.88
N THR A 275 19.62 10.91 -13.60
CA THR A 275 19.42 12.21 -12.96
C THR A 275 20.75 12.76 -12.46
N ARG A 276 21.04 14.03 -12.79
CA ARG A 276 22.30 14.68 -12.35
C ARG A 276 22.32 14.78 -10.82
N GLY A 277 23.40 14.32 -10.20
CA GLY A 277 23.56 14.37 -8.75
C GLY A 277 22.89 13.23 -7.99
N GLN A 278 22.25 12.28 -8.69
CA GLN A 278 21.73 11.06 -8.07
C GLN A 278 22.91 10.23 -7.54
N VAL A 279 22.88 9.93 -6.24
CA VAL A 279 23.86 9.08 -5.55
C VAL A 279 23.18 7.74 -5.27
N ALA A 280 23.76 6.64 -5.75
CA ALA A 280 23.37 5.31 -5.34
C ALA A 280 23.98 5.01 -3.96
N THR A 281 23.16 4.56 -3.01
CA THR A 281 23.60 4.14 -1.66
C THR A 281 24.30 2.78 -1.68
N ILE A 282 24.08 1.98 -2.73
CA ILE A 282 24.75 0.69 -2.93
C ILE A 282 26.19 0.94 -3.47
N PRO A 283 27.25 0.51 -2.75
CA PRO A 283 28.62 0.65 -3.23
C PRO A 283 28.83 -0.11 -4.55
N ARG A 284 29.62 0.45 -5.48
CA ARG A 284 29.98 -0.24 -6.74
C ARG A 284 30.65 -1.59 -6.54
N SER A 285 31.34 -1.78 -5.41
CA SER A 285 31.97 -3.04 -5.03
C SER A 285 30.98 -4.16 -4.73
N SER A 286 29.69 -3.84 -4.53
CA SER A 286 28.66 -4.81 -4.12
C SER A 286 28.16 -5.68 -5.29
N GLY A 287 28.52 -5.36 -6.54
CA GLY A 287 28.23 -6.21 -7.69
C GLY A 287 27.87 -5.46 -8.97
N LEU A 288 27.75 -6.23 -10.05
CA LEU A 288 27.21 -5.80 -11.34
C LEU A 288 25.74 -6.19 -11.41
N PHE A 289 24.85 -5.27 -11.08
CA PHE A 289 23.40 -5.52 -11.17
C PHE A 289 22.87 -5.12 -12.55
N PRO A 290 21.85 -5.79 -13.10
CA PRO A 290 21.20 -5.35 -14.34
C PRO A 290 20.72 -3.89 -14.28
N SER A 291 20.38 -3.41 -13.08
CA SER A 291 19.93 -2.05 -12.74
C SER A 291 21.02 -1.15 -12.11
N GLN A 292 22.27 -1.61 -11.91
CA GLN A 292 23.35 -0.84 -11.23
C GLN A 292 24.80 -1.16 -11.71
N PRO A 293 25.85 -0.35 -11.39
CA PRO A 293 26.84 0.14 -12.37
C PRO A 293 27.93 -0.85 -12.80
N GLY A 294 28.22 -0.83 -14.10
CA GLY A 294 29.37 -1.44 -14.75
C GLY A 294 29.28 -1.37 -16.28
N ARG A 295 28.07 -1.11 -16.79
CA ARG A 295 27.87 -0.59 -18.14
C ARG A 295 28.44 0.82 -18.24
N THR A 296 29.18 1.06 -19.30
CA THR A 296 29.56 2.41 -19.71
C THR A 296 28.31 3.21 -20.10
N ARG A 297 28.36 4.55 -19.97
CA ARG A 297 27.29 5.43 -20.46
C ARG A 297 26.94 5.16 -21.93
N LYS A 298 27.93 4.77 -22.74
CA LYS A 298 27.74 4.40 -24.15
C LYS A 298 26.87 3.15 -24.29
N GLN A 299 27.12 2.10 -23.49
CA GLN A 299 26.33 0.86 -23.50
C GLN A 299 24.89 1.10 -23.06
N GLU A 300 24.66 1.88 -22.00
CA GLU A 300 23.32 2.25 -21.52
C GLU A 300 22.53 2.99 -22.60
N HIS A 301 23.15 4.01 -23.20
CA HIS A 301 22.49 4.80 -24.23
C HIS A 301 22.18 3.99 -25.50
N ALA A 302 23.08 3.06 -25.87
CA ALA A 302 22.84 2.14 -26.97
C ALA A 302 21.70 1.16 -26.68
N ALA A 303 21.64 0.60 -25.46
CA ALA A 303 20.55 -0.28 -25.03
C ALA A 303 19.21 0.48 -25.03
N PHE A 304 19.17 1.65 -24.41
CA PHE A 304 17.97 2.49 -24.36
C PHE A 304 17.43 2.86 -25.74
N LYS A 305 18.30 3.20 -26.71
CA LYS A 305 17.87 3.44 -28.10
C LYS A 305 17.24 2.22 -28.75
N ARG A 306 17.76 1.02 -28.48
CA ARG A 306 17.16 -0.24 -28.97
C ARG A 306 15.80 -0.48 -28.33
N SER A 307 15.69 -0.33 -27.01
CA SER A 307 14.41 -0.46 -26.29
C SER A 307 13.38 0.54 -26.78
N GLN A 308 13.79 1.79 -27.04
CA GLN A 308 12.94 2.83 -27.59
C GLN A 308 12.40 2.46 -28.99
N ALA A 309 13.27 1.95 -29.88
CA ALA A 309 12.85 1.52 -31.21
C ALA A 309 11.87 0.34 -31.15
N PHE A 310 12.15 -0.65 -30.30
CA PHE A 310 11.27 -1.78 -30.05
C PHE A 310 9.91 -1.34 -29.47
N ALA A 311 9.90 -0.51 -28.44
CA ALA A 311 8.68 0.03 -27.85
C ALA A 311 7.82 0.78 -28.88
N LEU A 312 8.45 1.55 -29.77
CA LEU A 312 7.76 2.27 -30.84
C LEU A 312 7.17 1.34 -31.91
N SER A 313 7.68 0.11 -32.09
CA SER A 313 7.10 -0.85 -33.04
C SER A 313 5.88 -1.61 -32.52
N LEU A 314 5.65 -1.63 -31.20
CA LEU A 314 4.60 -2.44 -30.59
C LEU A 314 3.18 -1.88 -30.87
N PRO A 315 2.19 -2.71 -31.24
CA PRO A 315 0.81 -2.24 -31.39
C PRO A 315 0.25 -1.81 -30.04
N LEU A 316 -0.12 -0.54 -29.89
CA LEU A 316 -0.72 -0.09 -28.64
C LEU A 316 -2.18 -0.54 -28.58
N PRO A 317 -2.64 -1.07 -27.45
CA PRO A 317 -4.05 -1.33 -27.26
C PRO A 317 -4.84 -0.02 -27.34
N GLU A 318 -6.04 -0.08 -27.89
CA GLU A 318 -6.96 1.06 -27.86
C GLU A 318 -7.11 1.54 -26.42
N THR A 319 -7.10 2.86 -26.22
CA THR A 319 -7.40 3.45 -24.92
C THR A 319 -8.89 3.31 -24.64
N ASN A 320 -9.35 2.07 -24.47
CA ASN A 320 -10.65 1.82 -23.88
C ASN A 320 -10.50 2.22 -22.42
N SER A 321 -11.17 3.31 -22.04
CA SER A 321 -11.27 3.84 -20.67
C SER A 321 -11.88 2.85 -19.66
N ALA A 322 -11.96 1.56 -20.01
CA ALA A 322 -12.49 0.48 -19.22
C ALA A 322 -11.43 -0.52 -18.72
N ASN A 323 -10.18 -0.46 -19.20
CA ASN A 323 -9.07 -1.32 -18.73
C ASN A 323 -7.84 -0.53 -18.25
N GLY A 324 -7.98 0.77 -18.03
CA GLY A 324 -6.92 1.60 -17.44
C GLY A 324 -7.16 1.77 -15.95
N GLY A 325 -6.23 1.29 -15.12
CA GLY A 325 -6.08 1.71 -13.72
C GLY A 325 -5.70 3.19 -13.56
N GLY A 326 -6.13 4.06 -14.48
CA GLY A 326 -6.00 5.50 -14.44
C GLY A 326 -7.39 6.12 -14.48
N GLY A 327 -7.95 6.41 -13.31
CA GLY A 327 -9.13 7.26 -13.19
C GLY A 327 -8.83 8.64 -13.79
N GLY A 328 -9.30 8.89 -15.01
CA GLY A 328 -9.09 10.14 -15.72
C GLY A 328 -9.97 10.26 -16.95
N THR A 329 -10.95 11.16 -16.88
CA THR A 329 -11.97 11.48 -17.90
C THR A 329 -11.40 11.70 -19.31
N ALA A 330 -11.90 10.93 -20.28
CA ALA A 330 -11.39 10.82 -21.65
C ALA A 330 -11.68 12.00 -22.62
N ALA A 331 -12.27 13.12 -22.19
CA ALA A 331 -12.67 14.19 -23.13
C ALA A 331 -11.83 15.48 -23.08
N ALA A 332 -11.02 15.71 -22.03
CA ALA A 332 -10.18 16.92 -21.89
C ALA A 332 -8.68 16.66 -22.13
N ALA A 333 -8.30 15.42 -22.47
CA ALA A 333 -6.92 14.91 -22.48
C ALA A 333 -6.10 15.26 -23.74
N ARG A 334 -6.28 16.45 -24.31
CA ARG A 334 -5.45 16.90 -25.45
C ARG A 334 -4.37 17.88 -24.94
N ARG A 335 -3.19 17.32 -24.66
CA ARG A 335 -1.84 17.94 -24.63
C ARG A 335 -1.24 18.45 -23.31
N LEU A 336 -1.95 18.52 -22.18
CA LEU A 336 -1.38 18.92 -20.87
C LEU A 336 -1.32 17.84 -19.76
N PRO A 337 -2.13 16.76 -19.73
CA PRO A 337 -2.09 15.80 -18.61
C PRO A 337 -1.03 14.70 -18.74
N LEU A 338 -0.41 14.52 -19.91
CA LEU A 338 0.64 13.51 -20.11
C LEU A 338 1.93 13.80 -19.33
N ILE A 339 2.22 15.08 -19.02
CA ILE A 339 3.41 15.46 -18.24
C ILE A 339 3.19 15.22 -16.74
N GLY A 340 1.95 15.31 -16.26
CA GLY A 340 1.62 15.09 -14.85
C GLY A 340 1.56 13.62 -14.45
N ALA A 341 1.42 12.71 -15.42
CA ALA A 341 1.45 11.25 -15.23
C ALA A 341 2.90 10.70 -15.20
N LEU A 342 3.84 11.37 -15.87
CA LEU A 342 5.25 10.97 -15.87
C LEU A 342 5.92 11.38 -14.53
N GLY A 343 6.10 10.44 -13.61
CA GLY A 343 7.02 10.60 -12.46
C GLY A 343 6.40 11.18 -11.19
N ARG A 344 5.22 10.71 -10.76
CA ARG A 344 4.71 11.00 -9.41
C ARG A 344 5.15 9.90 -8.44
N HIS A 345 6.30 10.10 -7.80
CA HIS A 345 6.77 9.19 -6.75
C HIS A 345 6.22 9.62 -5.38
N GLY A 346 5.79 8.66 -4.59
CA GLY A 346 5.54 8.84 -3.17
C GLY A 346 6.85 9.07 -2.45
N GLY A 347 6.76 9.44 -1.18
CA GLY A 347 7.94 9.59 -0.34
C GLY A 347 7.81 8.73 0.90
N SER A 348 8.95 8.36 1.46
CA SER A 348 9.06 7.91 2.84
C SER A 348 10.41 8.42 3.33
N ASN A 349 10.49 8.79 4.60
CA ASN A 349 11.74 9.29 5.17
C ASN A 349 12.16 8.39 6.33
N MET A 350 13.46 8.19 6.48
CA MET A 350 14.01 7.36 7.55
C MET A 350 15.42 7.78 7.90
N TRP A 351 15.69 8.06 9.16
CA TRP A 351 16.99 8.50 9.66
C TRP A 351 17.39 7.70 10.89
N ALA A 352 18.65 7.31 10.95
CA ALA A 352 19.28 6.78 12.16
C ALA A 352 20.49 7.65 12.50
N ILE A 353 20.54 8.14 13.74
CA ILE A 353 21.56 9.08 14.19
C ILE A 353 22.24 8.50 15.42
N ARG A 354 23.58 8.47 15.40
CA ARG A 354 24.40 8.02 16.52
C ARG A 354 25.28 9.14 17.03
N ARG A 355 25.27 9.34 18.35
CA ARG A 355 26.24 10.18 19.05
C ARG A 355 27.24 9.29 19.81
N ARG A 356 28.53 9.64 19.78
CA ARG A 356 29.56 8.90 20.54
C ARG A 356 29.18 8.87 22.02
N GLY A 357 29.11 7.66 22.61
CA GLY A 357 28.75 7.45 24.01
C GLY A 357 27.24 7.37 24.30
N HIS A 358 26.38 7.34 23.28
CA HIS A 358 24.92 7.19 23.42
C HIS A 358 24.38 6.10 22.48
N SER A 359 23.23 5.53 22.85
CA SER A 359 22.42 4.69 21.94
C SER A 359 21.97 5.50 20.72
N ALA A 360 21.66 4.80 19.64
CA ALA A 360 21.20 5.44 18.40
C ALA A 360 19.75 5.93 18.53
N THR A 361 19.44 7.05 17.88
CA THR A 361 18.07 7.53 17.68
C THR A 361 17.61 7.10 16.30
N PHE A 362 16.44 6.47 16.23
CA PHE A 362 15.82 6.03 15.00
C PHE A 362 14.54 6.81 14.74
N TRP A 363 14.31 7.16 13.47
CA TRP A 363 13.10 7.84 13.04
C TRP A 363 12.67 7.28 11.68
N ASN A 364 11.39 6.89 11.57
CA ASN A 364 10.79 6.44 10.32
C ASN A 364 9.45 7.16 10.12
N GLY A 365 9.22 7.64 8.91
CA GLY A 365 8.03 8.38 8.50
C GLY A 365 7.54 7.92 7.14
N PRO A 366 6.79 6.80 7.05
CA PRO A 366 6.13 6.37 5.82
C PRO A 366 5.06 7.39 5.41
N GLN A 367 4.97 7.74 4.12
CA GLN A 367 4.01 8.75 3.62
C GLN A 367 2.98 8.10 2.67
N LEU A 368 2.05 7.36 3.25
CA LEU A 368 1.03 6.58 2.54
C LEU A 368 -0.32 7.31 2.40
N GLY A 369 -0.32 8.64 2.56
CA GLY A 369 -1.52 9.45 2.61
C GLY A 369 -2.19 9.44 4.00
N PHE A 370 -3.23 10.27 4.16
CA PHE A 370 -4.06 10.31 5.36
C PHE A 370 -5.41 9.69 5.05
N GLN A 371 -5.82 8.69 5.83
CA GLN A 371 -7.13 8.06 5.71
C GLN A 371 -7.67 7.69 7.10
N ILE A 372 -9.00 7.61 7.21
CA ILE A 372 -9.65 7.18 8.45
C ILE A 372 -10.55 5.99 8.11
N PRO A 373 -10.30 4.80 8.68
CA PRO A 373 -9.17 4.47 9.55
C PRO A 373 -7.80 4.49 8.82
N GLU A 374 -6.71 4.72 9.56
CA GLU A 374 -5.36 4.65 8.97
C GLU A 374 -5.01 3.24 8.47
N LEU A 375 -4.13 3.14 7.45
CA LEU A 375 -3.74 1.88 6.81
C LEU A 375 -3.14 0.87 7.80
N PHE A 376 -2.37 1.36 8.77
CA PHE A 376 -1.75 0.54 9.79
C PHE A 376 -2.45 0.68 11.14
N ILE A 377 -2.43 -0.41 11.89
CA ILE A 377 -2.81 -0.47 13.30
C ILE A 377 -1.54 -0.62 14.14
N GLU A 378 -1.47 0.11 15.24
CA GLU A 378 -0.41 0.01 16.23
C GLU A 378 -0.75 -1.06 17.26
N LEU A 379 0.22 -1.89 17.64
CA LEU A 379 0.08 -2.96 18.61
C LEU A 379 1.32 -3.04 19.49
N GLU A 380 1.13 -3.52 20.70
CA GLU A 380 2.19 -3.97 21.59
C GLU A 380 1.94 -5.45 21.93
N LEU A 381 2.93 -6.32 21.74
CA LEU A 381 2.78 -7.78 21.80
C LEU A 381 3.82 -8.39 22.75
N HIS A 382 3.33 -9.16 23.74
CA HIS A 382 4.13 -9.79 24.79
C HIS A 382 3.85 -11.29 24.90
N GLY A 383 4.88 -12.11 24.73
CA GLY A 383 4.82 -13.54 25.00
C GLY A 383 6.15 -14.26 24.78
N PRO A 384 6.18 -15.61 24.84
CA PRO A 384 7.42 -16.36 24.70
C PRO A 384 8.14 -16.07 23.38
N GLY A 385 9.32 -15.44 23.46
CA GLY A 385 10.17 -15.12 22.32
C GLY A 385 9.70 -13.93 21.47
N LEU A 386 8.68 -13.17 21.92
CA LEU A 386 8.16 -12.00 21.24
C LEU A 386 7.83 -10.91 22.26
N ASP A 387 8.51 -9.77 22.13
CA ASP A 387 8.28 -8.57 22.93
C ASP A 387 8.53 -7.40 21.99
N VAL A 388 7.46 -6.86 21.38
CA VAL A 388 7.54 -5.93 20.26
C VAL A 388 6.41 -4.92 20.28
N ARG A 389 6.71 -3.67 19.93
CA ARG A 389 5.74 -2.61 19.70
C ARG A 389 5.93 -2.01 18.31
N GLY A 390 4.84 -1.68 17.63
CA GLY A 390 4.90 -1.00 16.36
C GLY A 390 3.62 -1.14 15.56
N THR A 391 3.73 -0.96 14.25
CA THR A 391 2.59 -0.92 13.34
C THR A 391 2.59 -2.06 12.34
N THR A 392 1.40 -2.53 12.00
CA THR A 392 1.17 -3.52 10.94
C THR A 392 -0.14 -3.25 10.21
N ALA A 393 -0.33 -3.85 9.04
CA ALA A 393 -1.64 -3.84 8.41
C ALA A 393 -2.59 -4.79 9.16
N PRO A 394 -3.84 -4.39 9.42
CA PRO A 394 -4.87 -5.27 9.96
C PRO A 394 -4.91 -6.63 9.25
N GLY A 395 -4.85 -7.71 10.03
CA GLY A 395 -4.87 -9.08 9.53
C GLY A 395 -3.50 -9.67 9.18
N VAL A 396 -2.39 -8.90 9.22
CA VAL A 396 -1.05 -9.38 8.88
C VAL A 396 -0.25 -9.74 10.15
N PRO A 397 0.24 -10.99 10.31
CA PRO A 397 0.80 -11.48 11.58
C PRO A 397 2.31 -11.21 11.77
N VAL A 398 2.74 -9.98 11.51
CA VAL A 398 4.09 -9.44 11.82
C VAL A 398 3.99 -7.96 12.17
N ILE A 399 5.00 -7.40 12.85
CA ILE A 399 5.15 -5.94 12.98
C ILE A 399 6.07 -5.45 11.84
N GLY A 400 5.54 -4.62 10.93
CA GLY A 400 6.29 -4.14 9.77
C GLY A 400 7.31 -3.06 10.14
N ILE A 401 6.86 -2.07 10.90
CA ILE A 401 7.67 -0.95 11.40
C ILE A 401 7.53 -0.93 12.92
N GLY A 402 8.63 -0.85 13.67
CA GLY A 402 8.53 -0.88 15.12
C GLY A 402 9.88 -1.03 15.82
N HIS A 403 9.80 -1.47 17.07
CA HIS A 403 10.95 -1.72 17.91
C HIS A 403 10.68 -2.81 18.94
N ASN A 404 11.76 -3.38 19.45
CA ASN A 404 11.79 -4.21 20.65
C ASN A 404 12.83 -3.65 21.62
N ALA A 405 13.07 -4.36 22.73
CA ALA A 405 14.05 -3.94 23.75
C ALA A 405 15.48 -3.71 23.23
N HIS A 406 15.83 -4.21 22.04
CA HIS A 406 17.18 -4.20 21.49
C HIS A 406 17.33 -3.43 20.19
N VAL A 407 16.32 -3.38 19.35
CA VAL A 407 16.42 -2.85 17.98
C VAL A 407 15.16 -2.09 17.60
N ALA A 408 15.33 -0.94 16.97
CA ALA A 408 14.30 -0.23 16.22
C ALA A 408 14.56 -0.36 14.72
N TRP A 409 13.51 -0.56 13.92
CA TRP A 409 13.60 -0.68 12.47
C TRP A 409 12.44 0.03 11.78
N GLY A 410 12.62 0.29 10.50
CA GLY A 410 11.61 0.93 9.69
C GLY A 410 11.84 0.67 8.21
N LEU A 411 10.86 1.09 7.44
CA LEU A 411 10.75 0.77 6.03
C LEU A 411 10.48 2.05 5.22
N THR A 412 11.04 2.11 4.01
CA THR A 412 10.74 3.14 3.01
C THR A 412 10.70 2.50 1.63
N SER A 413 9.79 2.94 0.75
CA SER A 413 9.67 2.41 -0.61
C SER A 413 11.02 2.46 -1.34
N GLY A 414 11.46 1.32 -1.87
CA GLY A 414 12.72 1.22 -2.62
C GLY A 414 12.60 1.59 -4.09
N LEU A 415 11.38 1.63 -4.64
CA LEU A 415 11.07 1.98 -6.04
C LEU A 415 12.02 1.28 -7.03
N THR A 416 12.19 -0.05 -6.89
CA THR A 416 12.97 -0.83 -7.86
C THR A 416 12.08 -1.50 -8.90
N ASP A 417 12.69 -1.75 -10.07
CA ASP A 417 12.12 -2.45 -11.22
C ASP A 417 11.97 -3.94 -10.91
N ASP A 418 10.78 -4.32 -10.43
CA ASP A 418 10.47 -5.64 -9.88
C ASP A 418 9.44 -6.41 -10.72
N ASP A 419 9.01 -5.84 -11.84
CA ASP A 419 8.18 -6.52 -12.82
C ASP A 419 8.49 -6.07 -14.26
N ASP A 420 8.04 -6.89 -15.22
CA ASP A 420 8.23 -6.63 -16.64
C ASP A 420 6.91 -6.89 -17.38
N LEU A 421 6.55 -5.99 -18.30
CA LEU A 421 5.50 -6.24 -19.28
C LEU A 421 6.04 -6.89 -20.56
N TYR A 422 5.72 -8.18 -20.74
CA TYR A 422 6.06 -8.95 -21.93
C TYR A 422 5.04 -8.72 -23.06
N ALA A 423 5.53 -8.38 -24.25
CA ALA A 423 4.74 -8.34 -25.48
C ALA A 423 4.76 -9.72 -26.16
N GLU A 424 3.71 -10.51 -25.94
CA GLU A 424 3.53 -11.86 -26.46
C GLU A 424 2.91 -11.82 -27.86
N GLN A 425 3.62 -12.34 -28.87
CA GLN A 425 3.08 -12.46 -30.22
C GLN A 425 1.98 -13.51 -30.26
N LEU A 426 0.76 -13.12 -30.62
CA LEU A 426 -0.38 -14.04 -30.72
C LEU A 426 -0.22 -14.98 -31.93
N ALA A 427 -0.55 -16.25 -31.71
CA ALA A 427 -0.67 -17.30 -32.72
C ALA A 427 -2.15 -17.70 -32.97
N GLY A 428 -3.08 -17.01 -32.30
CA GLY A 428 -4.52 -17.26 -32.31
C GLY A 428 -5.20 -16.52 -31.14
N PRO A 429 -6.52 -16.72 -30.92
CA PRO A 429 -7.26 -16.00 -29.88
C PRO A 429 -6.76 -16.22 -28.45
N GLU A 430 -6.28 -17.42 -28.12
CA GLU A 430 -5.78 -17.78 -26.78
C GLU A 430 -4.48 -18.58 -26.88
N SER A 431 -3.66 -18.28 -27.89
CA SER A 431 -2.36 -18.93 -28.09
C SER A 431 -1.32 -17.92 -28.54
N TYR A 432 -0.05 -18.14 -28.18
CA TYR A 432 1.05 -17.22 -28.41
C TYR A 432 2.34 -17.97 -28.75
N PHE A 433 3.32 -17.27 -29.33
CA PHE A 433 4.63 -17.84 -29.62
C PHE A 433 5.60 -17.61 -28.46
N PHE A 434 6.17 -18.70 -27.94
CA PHE A 434 7.26 -18.67 -26.97
C PHE A 434 8.45 -19.47 -27.51
N ARG A 435 9.59 -18.80 -27.70
CA ARG A 435 10.83 -19.42 -28.25
C ARG A 435 10.59 -20.19 -29.56
N GLY A 436 9.75 -19.64 -30.45
CA GLY A 436 9.40 -20.23 -31.73
C GLY A 436 8.36 -21.34 -31.67
N GLN A 437 7.91 -21.75 -30.48
CA GLN A 437 6.85 -22.73 -30.30
C GLN A 437 5.52 -22.05 -30.01
N ARG A 438 4.42 -22.59 -30.55
CA ARG A 438 3.07 -22.16 -30.20
C ARG A 438 2.67 -22.78 -28.87
N LEU A 439 2.27 -21.96 -27.92
CA LEU A 439 1.71 -22.36 -26.62
C LEU A 439 0.30 -21.79 -26.47
N ASP A 440 -0.55 -22.51 -25.76
CA ASP A 440 -1.87 -22.02 -25.37
C ASP A 440 -1.78 -21.24 -24.04
N MET A 441 -2.63 -20.23 -23.90
CA MET A 441 -2.84 -19.51 -22.65
C MET A 441 -3.70 -20.36 -21.71
N SER A 442 -3.48 -20.22 -20.40
CA SER A 442 -4.44 -20.72 -19.42
C SER A 442 -5.53 -19.67 -19.22
N CYS A 443 -6.71 -19.91 -19.80
CA CYS A 443 -7.83 -18.97 -19.77
C CYS A 443 -9.08 -19.56 -19.11
N HIS A 444 -9.81 -18.73 -18.36
CA HIS A 444 -11.08 -19.09 -17.72
C HIS A 444 -12.01 -17.88 -17.67
N ASP A 445 -13.30 -18.16 -17.53
CA ASP A 445 -14.33 -17.13 -17.35
C ASP A 445 -14.53 -16.91 -15.84
N GLU A 446 -14.43 -15.66 -15.42
CA GLU A 446 -14.69 -15.23 -14.05
C GLU A 446 -15.99 -14.45 -13.98
N ALA A 447 -16.87 -14.85 -13.05
CA ALA A 447 -18.11 -14.14 -12.77
C ALA A 447 -17.88 -13.10 -11.66
N ILE A 448 -17.95 -11.81 -12.01
CA ILE A 448 -17.86 -10.70 -11.05
C ILE A 448 -19.27 -10.28 -10.67
N MET A 449 -19.68 -10.59 -9.45
CA MET A 449 -20.94 -10.14 -8.89
C MET A 449 -20.82 -8.68 -8.45
N TYR A 450 -21.88 -7.90 -8.64
CA TYR A 450 -21.96 -6.56 -8.09
C TYR A 450 -23.34 -6.30 -7.48
N ARG A 451 -23.36 -5.46 -6.45
CA ARG A 451 -24.59 -5.01 -5.78
C ARG A 451 -24.36 -3.62 -5.22
N SER A 452 -25.24 -2.71 -5.57
CA SER A 452 -25.23 -1.36 -5.02
C SER A 452 -25.75 -1.39 -3.58
N PRO A 453 -25.16 -0.60 -2.66
CA PRO A 453 -25.60 -0.53 -1.27
C PRO A 453 -27.09 -0.19 -1.14
N PRO A 454 -27.79 -0.74 -0.13
CA PRO A 454 -29.21 -0.45 0.10
C PRO A 454 -29.47 0.95 0.68
N SER A 455 -28.43 1.64 1.18
CA SER A 455 -28.56 2.96 1.79
C SER A 455 -28.15 4.09 0.82
N ASP A 456 -28.85 5.22 0.92
CA ASP A 456 -28.55 6.45 0.17
C ASP A 456 -27.23 7.12 0.59
N ILE A 457 -26.53 6.59 1.60
CA ILE A 457 -25.26 7.08 2.15
C ILE A 457 -24.17 7.19 1.06
N LEU A 458 -24.30 6.41 -0.03
CA LEU A 458 -23.38 6.38 -1.16
C LEU A 458 -23.96 6.90 -2.49
N GLY A 459 -25.16 7.49 -2.52
CA GLY A 459 -25.67 8.20 -3.70
C GLY A 459 -26.95 7.67 -4.39
N GLY A 460 -27.89 7.12 -3.62
CA GLY A 460 -29.33 7.11 -3.93
C GLY A 460 -29.80 6.66 -5.32
N HIS A 461 -29.43 5.43 -5.73
CA HIS A 461 -30.03 4.77 -6.89
C HIS A 461 -30.71 3.47 -6.42
N PRO A 462 -31.76 2.97 -7.12
CA PRO A 462 -32.29 1.64 -6.87
C PRO A 462 -31.13 0.64 -6.86
N PRO A 463 -31.08 -0.33 -5.93
CA PRO A 463 -29.93 -1.21 -5.80
C PRO A 463 -29.73 -2.02 -7.09
N ASP A 464 -28.84 -1.54 -7.95
CA ASP A 464 -28.42 -2.23 -9.16
C ASP A 464 -27.55 -3.40 -8.73
N SER A 465 -27.93 -4.61 -9.14
CA SER A 465 -27.17 -5.82 -8.86
C SER A 465 -27.16 -6.71 -10.09
N GLY A 466 -26.09 -7.48 -10.24
CA GLY A 466 -25.92 -8.33 -11.40
C GLY A 466 -24.58 -9.04 -11.38
N THR A 467 -24.28 -9.68 -12.51
CA THR A 467 -23.03 -10.41 -12.72
C THR A 467 -22.45 -9.98 -14.05
N LYS A 468 -21.15 -9.70 -14.07
CA LYS A 468 -20.38 -9.48 -15.29
C LYS A 468 -19.35 -10.59 -15.43
N THR A 469 -19.41 -11.31 -16.54
CA THR A 469 -18.39 -12.30 -16.88
C THR A 469 -17.19 -11.62 -17.52
N VAL A 470 -15.98 -11.94 -17.05
CA VAL A 470 -14.71 -11.47 -17.62
C VAL A 470 -13.84 -12.67 -17.98
N ARG A 471 -13.23 -12.65 -19.16
CA ARG A 471 -12.28 -13.69 -19.59
C ARG A 471 -10.90 -13.33 -19.08
N LEU A 472 -10.32 -14.16 -18.21
CA LEU A 472 -8.97 -13.97 -17.68
C LEU A 472 -8.02 -15.01 -18.27
N CYS A 473 -6.82 -14.58 -18.66
CA CYS A 473 -5.82 -15.42 -19.30
C CYS A 473 -4.44 -15.22 -18.67
N ARG A 474 -3.66 -16.30 -18.59
CA ARG A 474 -2.24 -16.28 -18.17
C ARG A 474 -1.36 -16.92 -19.26
N THR A 475 -0.22 -16.29 -19.54
CA THR A 475 0.88 -16.90 -20.31
C THR A 475 1.92 -17.49 -19.36
N ILE A 476 3.04 -17.98 -19.90
CA ILE A 476 4.19 -18.42 -19.09
C ILE A 476 4.84 -17.25 -18.31
N HIS A 477 4.72 -16.02 -18.80
CA HIS A 477 5.27 -14.84 -18.14
C HIS A 477 4.33 -14.32 -17.04
N GLY A 478 3.02 -14.49 -17.20
CA GLY A 478 2.04 -14.18 -16.15
C GLY A 478 0.68 -13.73 -16.69
N PRO A 479 -0.11 -13.00 -15.90
CA PRO A 479 -1.44 -12.54 -16.30
C PRO A 479 -1.40 -11.58 -17.49
N VAL A 480 -2.26 -11.86 -18.48
CA VAL A 480 -2.47 -11.00 -19.65
C VAL A 480 -3.24 -9.75 -19.22
N GLN A 481 -2.54 -8.62 -19.18
CA GLN A 481 -3.07 -7.31 -18.77
C GLN A 481 -4.02 -6.74 -19.82
N VAL A 482 -3.62 -6.79 -21.09
CA VAL A 482 -4.34 -6.18 -22.21
C VAL A 482 -3.87 -6.78 -23.54
N ARG A 483 -4.65 -6.63 -24.61
CA ARG A 483 -4.30 -7.05 -25.97
C ARG A 483 -4.39 -5.86 -26.92
N GLY A 484 -3.47 -5.77 -27.88
CA GLY A 484 -3.44 -4.75 -28.93
C GLY A 484 -2.94 -5.34 -30.24
N GLY A 485 -3.73 -5.24 -31.30
CA GLY A 485 -3.42 -5.88 -32.58
C GLY A 485 -3.24 -7.39 -32.42
N ASP A 486 -2.08 -7.88 -32.86
CA ASP A 486 -1.62 -9.27 -32.78
C ASP A 486 -0.74 -9.55 -31.56
N VAL A 487 -0.78 -8.69 -30.53
CA VAL A 487 0.02 -8.84 -29.31
C VAL A 487 -0.85 -8.91 -28.06
N ALA A 488 -0.50 -9.82 -27.15
CA ALA A 488 -0.98 -9.84 -25.77
C ALA A 488 0.13 -9.34 -24.82
N TYR A 489 -0.20 -8.42 -23.93
CA TYR A 489 0.73 -7.87 -22.95
C TYR A 489 0.56 -8.63 -21.63
N ALA A 490 1.57 -9.40 -21.21
CA ALA A 490 1.54 -10.20 -20.01
C ALA A 490 2.54 -9.67 -18.97
N ARG A 491 2.10 -9.48 -17.73
CA ARG A 491 2.96 -8.95 -16.66
C ARG A 491 3.64 -10.08 -15.91
N ARG A 492 4.95 -9.95 -15.70
CA ARG A 492 5.75 -10.89 -14.93
C ARG A 492 6.34 -10.18 -13.73
N TYR A 493 6.03 -10.68 -12.54
CA TYR A 493 6.63 -10.19 -11.30
C TYR A 493 7.88 -11.00 -10.96
N ALA A 494 8.96 -10.34 -10.54
CA ALA A 494 10.18 -10.98 -10.08
C ALA A 494 9.92 -11.86 -8.84
N ILE A 495 8.97 -11.45 -8.01
CA ILE A 495 8.61 -12.07 -6.73
C ILE A 495 7.37 -12.98 -6.82
N TRP A 496 6.91 -13.32 -8.04
CA TRP A 496 5.69 -14.10 -8.25
C TRP A 496 5.69 -15.43 -7.46
N LYS A 497 4.69 -15.60 -6.57
CA LYS A 497 4.47 -16.73 -5.67
C LYS A 497 5.50 -16.81 -4.55
N HIS A 498 6.23 -15.74 -4.30
CA HIS A 498 7.24 -15.59 -3.26
C HIS A 498 6.98 -14.37 -2.37
N GLU A 499 5.93 -13.59 -2.63
CA GLU A 499 5.56 -12.39 -1.88
C GLU A 499 5.40 -12.68 -0.39
N ILE A 500 4.63 -13.72 -0.04
CA ILE A 500 4.40 -14.09 1.36
C ILE A 500 5.70 -14.47 2.09
N GLY A 501 6.74 -14.87 1.35
CA GLY A 501 8.06 -15.20 1.88
C GLY A 501 8.71 -14.02 2.60
N THR A 502 8.38 -12.78 2.24
CA THR A 502 8.91 -11.58 2.90
C THR A 502 8.58 -11.54 4.39
N LEU A 503 7.43 -12.12 4.78
CA LEU A 503 7.00 -12.17 6.18
C LEU A 503 7.91 -13.04 7.04
N VAL A 504 8.68 -13.96 6.44
CA VAL A 504 9.71 -14.73 7.17
C VAL A 504 10.81 -13.80 7.66
N GLY A 505 11.31 -12.91 6.78
CA GLY A 505 12.32 -11.92 7.16
C GLY A 505 11.78 -10.94 8.20
N LEU A 506 10.57 -10.40 8.00
CA LEU A 506 9.96 -9.47 8.97
C LEU A 506 9.70 -10.13 10.35
N ALA A 507 9.26 -11.39 10.36
CA ALA A 507 9.07 -12.13 11.61
C ALA A 507 10.39 -12.29 12.39
N ASP A 508 11.51 -12.51 11.69
CA ASP A 508 12.83 -12.57 12.30
C ASP A 508 13.26 -11.19 12.83
N VAL A 509 12.99 -10.11 12.08
CA VAL A 509 13.26 -8.73 12.53
C VAL A 509 12.56 -8.43 13.86
N ASN A 510 11.30 -8.87 14.03
CA ASN A 510 10.54 -8.63 15.27
C ASN A 510 11.22 -9.21 16.52
N SER A 511 12.08 -10.23 16.37
CA SER A 511 12.82 -10.88 17.46
C SER A 511 14.33 -10.61 17.44
N ALA A 512 14.78 -9.72 16.55
CA ALA A 512 16.20 -9.38 16.41
C ALA A 512 16.77 -8.76 17.68
N ARG A 513 18.02 -9.07 18.00
CA ARG A 513 18.74 -8.54 19.18
C ARG A 513 19.89 -7.60 18.81
N SER A 514 20.12 -7.39 17.52
CA SER A 514 21.17 -6.53 17.00
C SER A 514 20.91 -6.18 15.54
N VAL A 515 21.55 -5.12 15.04
CA VAL A 515 21.58 -4.79 13.60
C VAL A 515 22.12 -5.96 12.76
N LYS A 516 23.04 -6.76 13.31
CA LYS A 516 23.55 -7.97 12.62
C LYS A 516 22.46 -9.03 12.42
N ASP A 517 21.51 -9.13 13.33
CA ASP A 517 20.37 -10.05 13.20
C ASP A 517 19.39 -9.53 12.16
N VAL A 518 19.12 -8.22 12.15
CA VAL A 518 18.34 -7.55 11.10
C VAL A 518 18.96 -7.80 9.73
N ASN A 519 20.28 -7.67 9.58
CA ASN A 519 20.96 -7.94 8.31
C ASN A 519 20.80 -9.40 7.85
N ARG A 520 20.76 -10.37 8.76
CA ARG A 520 20.51 -11.78 8.41
C ARG A 520 19.04 -12.03 8.05
N ALA A 521 18.11 -11.32 8.71
CA ALA A 521 16.69 -11.37 8.40
C ALA A 521 16.37 -10.72 7.05
N ALA A 522 17.05 -9.60 6.73
CA ALA A 522 16.92 -8.87 5.47
C ALA A 522 17.21 -9.76 4.24
N ALA A 523 18.15 -10.70 4.36
CA ALA A 523 18.48 -11.66 3.31
C ALA A 523 17.34 -12.65 2.96
N LYS A 524 16.27 -12.68 3.77
CA LYS A 524 15.07 -13.51 3.55
C LYS A 524 13.90 -12.71 2.98
N LEU A 525 13.99 -11.39 2.95
CA LEU A 525 12.96 -10.52 2.37
C LEU A 525 12.91 -10.76 0.87
N THR A 526 11.69 -10.84 0.33
CA THR A 526 11.48 -11.06 -1.10
C THR A 526 11.14 -9.77 -1.83
N TRP A 527 10.60 -8.77 -1.14
CA TRP A 527 10.30 -7.45 -1.68
C TRP A 527 11.52 -6.49 -1.66
N ASN A 528 11.34 -5.31 -2.23
CA ASN A 528 12.38 -4.32 -2.53
C ASN A 528 12.32 -3.03 -1.69
N GLU A 529 11.80 -3.05 -0.46
CA GLU A 529 11.87 -1.86 0.41
C GLU A 529 13.28 -1.59 0.94
N ASN A 530 13.59 -0.31 1.20
CA ASN A 530 14.75 -0.02 2.04
C ASN A 530 14.38 -0.32 3.49
N LEU A 531 15.16 -1.19 4.12
CA LEU A 531 15.13 -1.47 5.56
C LEU A 531 16.33 -0.78 6.22
N MET A 532 16.06 -0.01 7.28
CA MET A 532 17.11 0.53 8.15
C MET A 532 16.79 0.14 9.59
N ALA A 533 17.84 -0.11 10.37
CA ALA A 533 17.71 -0.40 11.79
C ALA A 533 18.79 0.26 12.64
N ALA A 534 18.47 0.43 13.91
CA ALA A 534 19.40 0.89 14.93
C ALA A 534 19.24 0.07 16.21
N ASP A 535 20.36 -0.35 16.82
CA ASP A 535 20.33 -1.15 18.05
C ASP A 535 20.71 -0.38 19.32
N ASP A 536 20.41 -0.98 20.47
CA ASP A 536 20.64 -0.48 21.83
C ASP A 536 22.13 -0.22 22.15
N ARG A 537 23.05 -0.82 21.39
CA ARG A 537 24.50 -0.61 21.43
C ARG A 537 24.98 0.51 20.51
N GLY A 538 24.06 1.13 19.77
CA GLY A 538 24.32 2.25 18.87
C GLY A 538 24.86 1.83 17.51
N HIS A 539 24.73 0.57 17.08
CA HIS A 539 24.97 0.23 15.67
C HIS A 539 23.80 0.71 14.81
N ILE A 540 24.10 1.04 13.56
CA ILE A 540 23.12 1.45 12.53
C ILE A 540 23.42 0.61 11.29
N GLY A 541 22.38 0.09 10.64
CA GLY A 541 22.48 -0.74 9.43
C GLY A 541 21.40 -0.44 8.42
#